data_AF-A0A8T1WW75-F1
#
_entry.id   AF-A0A8T1WW75-F1
#
_cell.length_a   1.000
_cell.length_b   1.000
_cell.length_c   1.000
_cell.angle_alpha   90.00
_cell.angle_beta   90.00
_cell.angle_gamma   90.00
#
_symmetry.space_group_name_H-M   'P 1'
#
loop_
_entity.id
_entity.type
_entity.pdbx_description
1 polymer ?
#
loop_
_entity_poly.entity_id
_entity_poly.type
_entity_poly.pdbx_seq_one_letter_code
_entity_poly.pdbx_strand_id
1 'polypeptide(L)'
;MMYDDETLYVAAEIMEKQIWGTITEKNSTLYHENDFEVFFNPDGSRHRYYELEVNCLNTIWELLLNRPYKDGYSIENPYNLASLRSAVFVDGVTNSPETECVRWCVEISWSLAELQQFDNKRFRAEEETPKSSRSQSDTPSMATPRPPSTAGQTPRAAVTGTKTVAGDVWRVNFSRVQYELESVVNPDTQQLYYDKAPDKREDNIVWAPTGVIDIHRPERWGYVFFSSQDELPGGEMELASTMTGFLEEQMAIERVLDAVYYQQREFFTAHGGFASTMQLLYSNPAELSATKTAFPLPDLLQRYELSFPEISVKSDIVAPPNATPRDQQEDGSRPTSESGRRNSRRYAPALDTESEEYDYDRSPKSRVQTSSVTKPLTPPPSPRTLAVQKLEARGMFSNYVVSVHSKTQEWHMTNDGKLWRTA
;
A
#
# COMPACT_ATOMS: atom_id res chain seq x y z
N MET A 1 -11.37 5.46 18.69
CA MET A 1 -11.04 4.03 18.48
C MET A 1 -10.99 3.34 19.83
N MET A 2 -11.32 2.05 19.88
CA MET A 2 -11.13 1.20 21.05
C MET A 2 -10.86 -0.23 20.58
N TYR A 3 -10.37 -1.09 21.47
CA TYR A 3 -10.15 -2.50 21.14
C TYR A 3 -10.37 -3.37 22.36
N ASP A 4 -10.69 -4.64 22.13
CA ASP A 4 -10.68 -5.68 23.14
C ASP A 4 -9.75 -6.82 22.70
N ASP A 5 -9.89 -7.99 23.32
CA ASP A 5 -9.07 -9.15 22.98
C ASP A 5 -9.19 -9.60 21.52
N GLU A 6 -10.34 -9.43 20.88
CA GLU A 6 -10.62 -10.01 19.57
C GLU A 6 -10.90 -8.97 18.50
N THR A 7 -11.34 -7.78 18.89
CA THR A 7 -12.00 -6.82 18.01
C THR A 7 -11.39 -5.44 18.11
N LEU A 8 -11.17 -4.82 16.95
CA LEU A 8 -10.89 -3.39 16.83
C LEU A 8 -12.19 -2.66 16.49
N TYR A 9 -12.45 -1.54 17.16
CA TYR A 9 -13.61 -0.69 16.93
C TYR A 9 -13.18 0.72 16.51
N VAL A 10 -13.81 1.22 15.45
CA VAL A 10 -13.72 2.61 15.00
C VAL A 10 -15.11 3.21 15.05
N ALA A 11 -15.23 4.42 15.60
CA ALA A 11 -16.45 5.19 15.55
C ALA A 11 -16.12 6.64 15.20
N ALA A 12 -16.96 7.27 14.37
CA ALA A 12 -16.86 8.67 14.02
C ALA A 12 -18.23 9.33 14.10
N GLU A 13 -18.29 10.50 14.74
CA GLU A 13 -19.44 11.40 14.70
C GLU A 13 -19.12 12.54 13.75
N ILE A 14 -19.98 12.72 12.75
CA ILE A 14 -19.74 13.63 11.62
C ILE A 14 -20.87 14.65 11.62
N MET A 15 -20.55 15.86 12.10
CA MET A 15 -21.48 16.98 12.10
C MET A 15 -21.70 17.46 10.66
N GLU A 16 -22.91 17.30 10.15
CA GLU A 16 -23.25 17.57 8.76
C GLU A 16 -24.75 17.86 8.63
N LYS A 17 -25.08 18.93 7.89
CA LYS A 17 -26.45 19.37 7.64
C LYS A 17 -27.00 18.85 6.31
N GLN A 18 -26.12 18.56 5.36
CA GLN A 18 -26.44 18.02 4.05
C GLN A 18 -25.96 16.57 3.98
N ILE A 19 -26.74 15.67 4.55
CA ILE A 19 -26.41 14.24 4.59
C ILE A 19 -26.90 13.61 3.29
N TRP A 20 -25.95 13.19 2.45
CA TRP A 20 -26.20 12.77 1.09
C TRP A 20 -25.35 11.55 0.72
N GLY A 21 -25.98 10.62 0.01
CA GLY A 21 -25.35 9.46 -0.61
C GLY A 21 -26.38 8.71 -1.44
N THR A 22 -26.02 8.30 -2.65
CA THR A 22 -26.90 7.59 -3.59
C THR A 22 -26.37 6.21 -3.94
N ILE A 23 -25.09 5.95 -3.71
CA ILE A 23 -24.47 4.65 -3.96
C ILE A 23 -24.93 3.64 -2.90
N THR A 24 -25.58 2.57 -3.37
CA THR A 24 -26.15 1.50 -2.55
C THR A 24 -25.53 0.12 -2.82
N GLU A 25 -24.81 -0.02 -3.94
CA GLU A 25 -24.15 -1.28 -4.30
C GLU A 25 -22.79 -1.39 -3.61
N LYS A 26 -22.64 -2.40 -2.74
CA LYS A 26 -21.38 -2.72 -2.05
C LYS A 26 -20.22 -2.83 -3.05
N ASN A 27 -19.08 -2.23 -2.69
CA ASN A 27 -17.84 -2.15 -3.47
C ASN A 27 -17.93 -1.36 -4.78
N SER A 28 -18.89 -0.44 -4.87
CA SER A 28 -18.85 0.63 -5.86
C SER A 28 -17.85 1.70 -5.46
N THR A 29 -17.30 2.42 -6.44
CA THR A 29 -16.38 3.55 -6.21
C THR A 29 -17.06 4.65 -5.40
N LEU A 30 -16.71 4.78 -4.11
CA LEU A 30 -17.47 5.56 -3.12
C LEU A 30 -17.02 7.02 -3.00
N TYR A 31 -15.73 7.31 -3.21
CA TYR A 31 -15.18 8.69 -3.23
C TYR A 31 -15.86 9.65 -4.22
N HIS A 32 -16.74 9.18 -5.12
CA HIS A 32 -17.61 10.03 -5.92
C HIS A 32 -18.78 10.62 -5.11
N GLU A 33 -18.91 10.34 -3.82
CA GLU A 33 -19.91 10.90 -2.92
C GLU A 33 -19.29 11.34 -1.58
N ASN A 34 -20.13 11.75 -0.62
CA ASN A 34 -19.67 11.99 0.74
C ASN A 34 -19.49 10.65 1.45
N ASP A 35 -18.30 10.41 1.98
CA ASP A 35 -17.98 9.20 2.70
C ASP A 35 -16.98 9.44 3.85
N PHE A 36 -16.77 8.39 4.63
CA PHE A 36 -15.74 8.31 5.65
C PHE A 36 -14.85 7.12 5.33
N GLU A 37 -13.54 7.31 5.37
CA GLU A 37 -12.60 6.26 5.03
C GLU A 37 -11.66 5.93 6.20
N VAL A 38 -11.27 4.66 6.30
CA VAL A 38 -10.40 4.11 7.34
C VAL A 38 -9.25 3.36 6.70
N PHE A 39 -8.03 3.66 7.15
CA PHE A 39 -6.81 3.07 6.62
C PHE A 39 -5.99 2.37 7.68
N PHE A 40 -5.51 1.15 7.39
CA PHE A 40 -4.64 0.39 8.30
C PHE A 40 -3.38 -0.12 7.60
N ASN A 41 -2.21 0.17 8.19
CA ASN A 41 -0.94 -0.50 7.89
C ASN A 41 -0.28 -1.01 9.17
N PRO A 42 -0.67 -2.22 9.64
CA PRO A 42 -0.21 -2.79 10.92
C PRO A 42 1.31 -2.97 11.04
N ASP A 43 1.99 -3.48 10.01
CA ASP A 43 3.46 -3.66 10.07
C ASP A 43 4.26 -2.36 9.89
N GLY A 44 3.61 -1.24 9.53
CA GLY A 44 4.29 0.01 9.22
C GLY A 44 5.23 -0.08 8.00
N SER A 45 5.13 -1.11 7.15
CA SER A 45 6.00 -1.30 5.98
C SER A 45 5.69 -0.36 4.82
N ARG A 46 4.55 0.36 4.89
CA ARG A 46 3.99 1.25 3.86
C ARG A 46 3.45 0.52 2.63
N HIS A 47 3.46 -0.81 2.66
CA HIS A 47 2.92 -1.69 1.63
C HIS A 47 1.86 -2.59 2.25
N ARG A 48 1.00 -3.15 1.40
CA ARG A 48 -0.09 -4.05 1.82
C ARG A 48 -0.95 -3.46 2.93
N TYR A 49 -1.49 -2.28 2.68
CA TYR A 49 -2.37 -1.59 3.61
C TYR A 49 -3.82 -1.67 3.15
N TYR A 50 -4.71 -1.76 4.14
CA TYR A 50 -6.14 -1.89 3.96
C TYR A 50 -6.81 -0.53 3.96
N GLU A 51 -7.87 -0.41 3.17
CA GLU A 51 -8.73 0.75 3.05
C GLU A 51 -10.18 0.29 3.05
N LEU A 52 -11.00 1.02 3.81
CA LEU A 52 -12.46 0.91 3.83
C LEU A 52 -13.04 2.30 3.63
N GLU A 53 -13.92 2.47 2.65
CA GLU A 53 -14.81 3.64 2.52
C GLU A 53 -16.22 3.24 2.95
N VAL A 54 -16.93 4.15 3.63
CA VAL A 54 -18.34 3.98 4.04
C VAL A 54 -19.12 5.28 3.94
N ASN A 55 -20.28 5.24 3.27
CA ASN A 55 -21.15 6.42 3.13
C ASN A 55 -22.27 6.44 4.18
N CYS A 56 -23.07 7.50 4.18
CA CYS A 56 -24.18 7.68 5.13
C CYS A 56 -25.34 6.68 4.96
N LEU A 57 -25.33 5.83 3.91
CA LEU A 57 -26.27 4.74 3.71
C LEU A 57 -25.75 3.40 4.26
N ASN A 58 -24.56 3.40 4.87
CA ASN A 58 -23.82 2.20 5.29
C ASN A 58 -23.40 1.31 4.09
N THR A 59 -23.31 1.88 2.89
CA THR A 59 -22.67 1.21 1.75
C THR A 59 -21.16 1.27 1.94
N ILE A 60 -20.48 0.16 1.71
CA ILE A 60 -19.05 0.03 1.94
C ILE A 60 -18.27 -0.30 0.67
N TRP A 61 -17.01 0.11 0.61
CA TRP A 61 -16.04 -0.31 -0.40
C TRP A 61 -14.70 -0.66 0.26
N GLU A 62 -14.22 -1.88 0.04
CA GLU A 62 -13.02 -2.40 0.69
C GLU A 62 -11.91 -2.67 -0.33
N LEU A 63 -10.69 -2.22 -0.02
CA LEU A 63 -9.54 -2.25 -0.90
C LEU A 63 -8.28 -2.73 -0.15
N LEU A 64 -7.39 -3.41 -0.87
CA LEU A 64 -6.03 -3.69 -0.39
C LEU A 64 -5.01 -3.15 -1.38
N LEU A 65 -4.18 -2.21 -0.94
CA LEU A 65 -3.12 -1.65 -1.75
C LEU A 65 -1.81 -2.36 -1.43
N ASN A 66 -1.28 -3.08 -2.41
CA ASN A 66 -0.01 -3.78 -2.31
C ASN A 66 1.17 -2.80 -2.25
N ARG A 67 1.02 -1.60 -2.81
CA ARG A 67 1.96 -0.47 -2.69
C ARG A 67 1.24 0.86 -3.00
N PRO A 68 1.75 2.02 -2.53
CA PRO A 68 1.23 3.34 -2.90
C PRO A 68 1.11 3.59 -4.40
N TYR A 69 0.14 4.39 -4.84
CA TYR A 69 -0.05 4.69 -6.27
C TYR A 69 1.19 5.33 -6.92
N LYS A 70 1.85 6.24 -6.20
CA LYS A 70 3.12 6.86 -6.60
C LYS A 70 4.25 5.85 -6.87
N ASP A 71 4.14 4.62 -6.38
CA ASP A 71 5.15 3.56 -6.45
C ASP A 71 4.79 2.41 -7.42
N GLY A 72 3.77 2.61 -8.26
CA GLY A 72 3.50 1.76 -9.42
C GLY A 72 2.19 1.00 -9.41
N TYR A 73 1.12 1.62 -8.88
CA TYR A 73 -0.29 1.17 -8.92
C TYR A 73 -0.49 -0.35 -8.77
N SER A 74 -0.78 -0.82 -7.55
CA SER A 74 -1.04 -2.24 -7.29
C SER A 74 -2.10 -2.40 -6.21
N ILE A 75 -3.30 -2.81 -6.62
CA ILE A 75 -4.49 -2.88 -5.78
C ILE A 75 -5.24 -4.20 -6.00
N GLU A 76 -5.83 -4.72 -4.93
CA GLU A 76 -6.87 -5.76 -4.95
C GLU A 76 -8.21 -5.09 -4.63
N ASN A 77 -9.13 -5.14 -5.58
CA ASN A 77 -10.43 -4.47 -5.52
C ASN A 77 -11.52 -5.42 -6.06
N PRO A 78 -12.47 -5.87 -5.23
CA PRO A 78 -12.58 -5.60 -3.79
C PRO A 78 -11.68 -6.49 -2.93
N TYR A 79 -11.42 -6.09 -1.69
CA TYR A 79 -10.77 -6.90 -0.65
C TYR A 79 -11.65 -6.99 0.61
N ASN A 80 -12.69 -7.83 0.57
CA ASN A 80 -13.65 -7.91 1.67
C ASN A 80 -13.12 -8.70 2.87
N LEU A 81 -13.17 -8.10 4.06
CA LEU A 81 -12.89 -8.76 5.32
C LEU A 81 -14.16 -9.44 5.86
N ALA A 82 -14.05 -10.70 6.24
CA ALA A 82 -15.18 -11.51 6.71
C ALA A 82 -15.73 -11.02 8.06
N SER A 83 -14.85 -10.48 8.90
CA SER A 83 -15.19 -9.97 10.23
C SER A 83 -15.75 -8.55 10.21
N LEU A 84 -15.62 -7.80 9.12
CA LEU A 84 -16.10 -6.41 9.04
C LEU A 84 -17.59 -6.34 9.38
N ARG A 85 -17.94 -5.48 10.33
CA ARG A 85 -19.31 -5.03 10.60
C ARG A 85 -19.32 -3.52 10.64
N SER A 86 -20.34 -2.91 10.04
CA SER A 86 -20.56 -1.47 10.09
C SER A 86 -22.03 -1.16 10.33
N ALA A 87 -22.28 -0.05 11.01
CA ALA A 87 -23.60 0.53 11.20
C ALA A 87 -23.51 2.05 11.07
N VAL A 88 -24.56 2.66 10.52
CA VAL A 88 -24.70 4.11 10.43
C VAL A 88 -25.97 4.53 11.14
N PHE A 89 -25.85 5.61 11.91
CA PHE A 89 -26.97 6.34 12.49
C PHE A 89 -27.04 7.74 11.88
N VAL A 90 -28.25 8.20 11.54
CA VAL A 90 -28.48 9.54 10.97
C VAL A 90 -29.45 10.29 11.87
N ASP A 91 -29.05 11.49 12.29
CA ASP A 91 -29.89 12.44 13.01
C ASP A 91 -30.52 13.43 12.00
N GLY A 92 -31.60 12.96 11.38
CA GLY A 92 -32.25 13.61 10.24
C GLY A 92 -32.77 12.60 9.22
N VAL A 93 -32.81 12.99 7.94
CA VAL A 93 -33.21 12.13 6.82
C VAL A 93 -32.21 12.31 5.68
N THR A 94 -31.49 11.25 5.33
CA THR A 94 -30.55 11.24 4.21
C THR A 94 -31.24 11.62 2.89
N ASN A 95 -30.55 12.38 2.03
CA ASN A 95 -31.03 12.82 0.72
C ASN A 95 -32.29 13.70 0.77
N SER A 96 -32.57 14.38 1.89
CA SER A 96 -33.73 15.25 2.04
C SER A 96 -33.32 16.70 2.32
N PRO A 97 -33.25 17.56 1.28
CA PRO A 97 -32.92 18.98 1.46
C PRO A 97 -33.93 19.78 2.29
N GLU A 98 -35.13 19.24 2.45
CA GLU A 98 -36.22 19.85 3.23
C GLU A 98 -36.12 19.51 4.72
N THR A 99 -35.32 18.52 5.09
CA THR A 99 -35.17 18.07 6.47
C THR A 99 -33.91 18.66 7.07
N GLU A 100 -34.03 19.25 8.26
CA GLU A 100 -32.86 19.64 9.03
C GLU A 100 -32.14 18.37 9.52
N CYS A 101 -30.89 18.20 9.07
CA CYS A 101 -29.99 17.19 9.59
C CYS A 101 -28.94 17.84 10.51
N VAL A 102 -28.47 17.09 11.49
CA VAL A 102 -27.47 17.56 12.46
C VAL A 102 -26.14 16.84 12.28
N ARG A 103 -26.21 15.52 12.13
CA ARG A 103 -25.04 14.64 12.11
C ARG A 103 -25.40 13.27 11.54
N TRP A 104 -24.36 12.54 11.14
CA TRP A 104 -24.41 11.09 11.06
C TRP A 104 -23.25 10.50 11.85
N CYS A 105 -23.44 9.28 12.32
CA CYS A 105 -22.42 8.51 13.02
C CYS A 105 -22.18 7.22 12.28
N VAL A 106 -20.93 6.78 12.25
CA VAL A 106 -20.56 5.47 11.75
C VAL A 106 -19.81 4.72 12.84
N GLU A 107 -20.19 3.47 13.05
CA GLU A 107 -19.50 2.52 13.93
C GLU A 107 -19.08 1.31 13.10
N ILE A 108 -17.82 0.91 13.28
CA ILE A 108 -17.17 -0.12 12.47
C ILE A 108 -16.37 -1.04 13.39
N SER A 109 -16.39 -2.34 13.10
CA SER A 109 -15.59 -3.31 13.83
C SER A 109 -14.97 -4.35 12.90
N TRP A 110 -13.79 -4.84 13.29
CA TRP A 110 -13.05 -5.92 12.64
C TRP A 110 -12.45 -6.85 13.68
N SER A 111 -12.28 -8.11 13.32
CA SER A 111 -11.40 -9.01 14.07
C SER A 111 -9.95 -8.55 13.93
N LEU A 112 -9.27 -8.38 15.07
CA LEU A 112 -7.84 -8.10 15.14
C LEU A 112 -7.02 -9.20 14.44
N ALA A 113 -7.44 -10.46 14.56
CA ALA A 113 -6.79 -11.59 13.91
C ALA A 113 -6.86 -11.50 12.37
N GLU A 114 -7.96 -10.97 11.83
CA GLU A 114 -8.08 -10.76 10.38
C GLU A 114 -7.21 -9.58 9.91
N LEU A 115 -7.18 -8.48 10.66
CA LEU A 115 -6.32 -7.33 10.34
C LEU A 115 -4.82 -7.64 10.42
N GLN A 116 -4.41 -8.59 11.27
CA GLN A 116 -3.02 -9.05 11.36
C GLN A 116 -2.48 -9.64 10.06
N GLN A 117 -3.31 -10.07 9.11
CA GLN A 117 -2.81 -10.54 7.81
C GLN A 117 -2.07 -9.45 7.01
N PHE A 118 -2.18 -8.19 7.43
CA PHE A 118 -1.44 -7.04 6.90
C PHE A 118 -0.15 -6.75 7.69
N ASP A 119 0.16 -7.52 8.73
CA ASP A 119 1.43 -7.48 9.44
C ASP A 119 2.39 -8.56 8.89
N ASN A 120 3.20 -8.23 7.87
CA ASN A 120 4.14 -9.20 7.32
C ASN A 120 5.39 -9.39 8.19
N LYS A 121 5.64 -8.53 9.18
CA LYS A 121 6.80 -8.65 10.09
C LYS A 121 6.63 -9.85 11.02
N ARG A 122 5.40 -10.09 11.49
CA ARG A 122 5.07 -11.22 12.36
C ARG A 122 5.23 -12.59 11.70
N PHE A 123 4.93 -12.70 10.40
CA PHE A 123 5.02 -13.99 9.68
C PHE A 123 6.44 -14.35 9.20
N ARG A 124 7.37 -13.39 9.11
CA ARG A 124 8.78 -13.69 8.78
C ARG A 124 9.56 -14.30 9.95
N ALA A 125 9.22 -13.93 11.19
CA ALA A 125 9.90 -14.45 12.37
C ALA A 125 9.76 -15.99 12.52
N GLU A 126 8.67 -16.58 12.03
CA GLU A 126 8.45 -18.03 12.08
C GLU A 126 9.23 -18.82 11.01
N GLU A 127 9.50 -18.23 9.84
CA GLU A 127 10.30 -18.89 8.78
C GLU A 127 11.78 -19.00 9.16
N GLU A 128 12.29 -18.08 10.00
CA GLU A 128 13.69 -18.05 10.45
C GLU A 128 13.96 -18.89 11.71
N THR A 129 12.92 -19.33 12.43
CA THR A 129 13.07 -20.35 13.49
C THR A 129 13.18 -21.76 12.89
N PRO A 130 14.27 -22.51 13.11
CA PRO A 130 14.34 -23.91 12.72
C PRO A 130 13.24 -24.67 13.46
N LYS A 131 12.35 -25.33 12.71
CA LYS A 131 11.33 -26.24 13.28
C LYS A 131 12.04 -27.38 14.00
N SER A 132 12.39 -27.20 15.26
CA SER A 132 12.76 -28.30 16.14
C SER A 132 11.48 -29.06 16.46
N SER A 133 11.52 -30.36 16.17
CA SER A 133 10.46 -31.35 16.31
C SER A 133 9.58 -31.17 17.55
N ARG A 134 8.31 -30.81 17.36
CA ARG A 134 7.25 -31.02 18.37
C ARG A 134 6.34 -32.14 17.89
N SER A 135 6.32 -33.22 18.67
CA SER A 135 5.50 -34.40 18.50
C SER A 135 4.01 -34.06 18.56
N GLN A 136 3.26 -34.50 17.56
CA GLN A 136 1.80 -34.50 17.54
C GLN A 136 1.27 -35.40 18.66
N SER A 137 0.32 -34.90 19.46
CA SER A 137 -0.60 -35.71 20.24
C SER A 137 -2.01 -35.45 19.72
N ASP A 138 -2.57 -36.46 19.06
CA ASP A 138 -3.94 -36.47 18.53
C ASP A 138 -4.98 -36.43 19.65
N THR A 139 -5.94 -35.51 19.56
CA THR A 139 -7.30 -35.71 20.10
C THR A 139 -8.30 -34.90 19.27
N PRO A 140 -9.36 -35.51 18.71
CA PRO A 140 -10.31 -34.81 17.85
C PRO A 140 -11.44 -34.19 18.69
N SER A 141 -11.71 -32.89 18.50
CA SER A 141 -12.93 -32.25 19.02
C SER A 141 -13.94 -32.07 17.89
N MET A 142 -15.14 -32.63 18.09
CA MET A 142 -16.22 -32.73 17.12
C MET A 142 -16.81 -31.36 16.75
N ALA A 143 -16.97 -31.13 15.44
CA ALA A 143 -17.80 -30.07 14.89
C ALA A 143 -19.23 -30.58 14.62
N THR A 144 -20.24 -29.80 15.00
CA THR A 144 -21.64 -29.98 14.55
C THR A 144 -21.92 -29.13 13.30
N PRO A 145 -22.85 -29.53 12.41
CA PRO A 145 -23.01 -28.93 11.08
C PRO A 145 -24.00 -27.76 11.06
N ARG A 146 -23.72 -26.72 10.26
CA ARG A 146 -24.63 -25.60 9.91
C ARG A 146 -25.06 -25.70 8.42
N PRO A 147 -26.28 -25.26 8.04
CA PRO A 147 -26.88 -25.51 6.71
C PRO A 147 -26.29 -24.63 5.59
N PRO A 148 -26.65 -24.90 4.31
CA PRO A 148 -25.92 -24.40 3.15
C PRO A 148 -26.31 -22.96 2.79
N SER A 149 -25.31 -22.08 2.64
CA SER A 149 -25.46 -20.82 1.91
C SER A 149 -24.79 -20.93 0.55
N THR A 150 -25.53 -20.54 -0.48
CA THR A 150 -25.20 -20.59 -1.91
C THR A 150 -24.05 -19.65 -2.30
N ALA A 151 -23.38 -20.01 -3.40
CA ALA A 151 -22.14 -19.47 -3.98
C ALA A 151 -22.15 -17.97 -4.35
N GLY A 152 -21.02 -17.25 -4.39
CA GLY A 152 -19.63 -17.69 -4.26
C GLY A 152 -18.63 -16.52 -4.22
N GLN A 153 -17.86 -16.48 -3.13
CA GLN A 153 -16.41 -16.28 -3.04
C GLN A 153 -16.08 -16.65 -1.58
N THR A 154 -15.18 -17.59 -1.37
CA THR A 154 -14.83 -18.10 -0.04
C THR A 154 -14.29 -16.98 0.84
N PRO A 155 -14.87 -16.71 2.03
CA PRO A 155 -14.23 -15.88 3.04
C PRO A 155 -12.89 -16.54 3.38
N ARG A 156 -11.79 -15.81 3.19
CA ARG A 156 -10.46 -16.31 3.55
C ARG A 156 -10.43 -16.45 5.07
N ALA A 157 -10.13 -17.65 5.57
CA ALA A 157 -10.07 -17.89 7.01
C ALA A 157 -8.93 -17.05 7.62
N ALA A 158 -9.22 -16.40 8.75
CA ALA A 158 -8.23 -15.66 9.54
C ALA A 158 -7.04 -16.57 9.87
N VAL A 159 -5.84 -16.16 9.47
CA VAL A 159 -4.59 -16.84 9.81
C VAL A 159 -4.36 -16.64 11.31
N THR A 160 -4.28 -17.75 12.05
CA THR A 160 -4.13 -17.75 13.51
C THR A 160 -2.66 -17.83 13.91
N GLY A 161 -2.12 -16.69 14.37
CA GLY A 161 -0.82 -16.51 15.03
C GLY A 161 -0.12 -15.25 14.51
N THR A 162 0.16 -14.17 15.25
CA THR A 162 0.14 -13.88 16.70
C THR A 162 -0.71 -12.63 16.97
N LYS A 163 -1.58 -12.71 17.99
CA LYS A 163 -2.60 -11.72 18.40
C LYS A 163 -2.01 -10.30 18.55
N THR A 164 -2.77 -9.26 18.17
CA THR A 164 -2.47 -7.86 18.50
C THR A 164 -2.47 -7.74 20.02
N VAL A 165 -1.43 -7.14 20.57
CA VAL A 165 -1.21 -7.04 22.01
C VAL A 165 -0.96 -5.60 22.40
N ALA A 166 -1.14 -5.32 23.69
CA ALA A 166 -0.67 -4.07 24.26
C ALA A 166 0.82 -3.86 23.94
N GLY A 167 1.19 -2.63 23.60
CA GLY A 167 2.52 -2.28 23.11
C GLY A 167 2.64 -2.21 21.59
N ASP A 168 1.69 -2.78 20.84
CA ASP A 168 1.70 -2.69 19.38
C ASP A 168 1.52 -1.25 18.90
N VAL A 169 2.15 -0.94 17.78
CA VAL A 169 2.06 0.36 17.12
C VAL A 169 1.72 0.15 15.66
N TRP A 170 0.57 0.69 15.23
CA TRP A 170 0.13 0.64 13.84
C TRP A 170 0.20 2.02 13.20
N ARG A 171 0.28 2.04 11.86
CA ARG A 171 -0.03 3.24 11.08
C ARG A 171 -1.50 3.24 10.70
N VAL A 172 -2.18 4.34 10.98
CA VAL A 172 -3.62 4.51 10.75
C VAL A 172 -3.90 5.89 10.21
N ASN A 173 -4.90 6.01 9.33
CA ASN A 173 -5.48 7.30 9.02
C ASN A 173 -6.99 7.21 8.87
N PHE A 174 -7.62 8.37 8.95
CA PHE A 174 -9.03 8.58 8.62
C PHE A 174 -9.11 9.70 7.61
N SER A 175 -10.03 9.59 6.68
CA SER A 175 -10.36 10.65 5.75
C SER A 175 -11.88 10.79 5.63
N ARG A 176 -12.27 11.92 5.06
CA ARG A 176 -13.63 12.22 4.63
C ARG A 176 -13.54 12.90 3.28
N VAL A 177 -14.18 12.32 2.29
CA VAL A 177 -14.50 13.02 1.05
C VAL A 177 -15.80 13.81 1.29
N GLN A 178 -15.78 15.09 0.94
CA GLN A 178 -16.94 15.96 1.09
C GLN A 178 -17.14 16.80 -0.17
N TYR A 179 -18.27 16.61 -0.83
CA TYR A 179 -18.77 17.51 -1.85
C TYR A 179 -19.63 18.61 -1.23
N GLU A 180 -19.47 19.82 -1.73
CA GLU A 180 -20.42 20.90 -1.48
C GLU A 180 -21.70 20.62 -2.28
N LEU A 181 -22.86 20.71 -1.63
CA LEU A 181 -24.14 20.38 -2.24
C LEU A 181 -25.07 21.59 -2.28
N GLU A 182 -25.89 21.64 -3.31
CA GLU A 182 -26.99 22.59 -3.47
C GLU A 182 -28.34 21.87 -3.53
N SER A 183 -29.38 22.55 -3.06
CA SER A 183 -30.75 22.05 -3.12
C SER A 183 -31.38 22.45 -4.47
N VAL A 184 -31.71 21.46 -5.29
CA VAL A 184 -32.25 21.66 -6.64
C VAL A 184 -33.68 21.13 -6.72
N VAL A 185 -34.56 21.81 -7.45
CA VAL A 185 -35.93 21.33 -7.71
C VAL A 185 -35.92 20.42 -8.93
N ASN A 186 -36.43 19.19 -8.77
CA ASN A 186 -36.65 18.29 -9.89
C ASN A 186 -37.82 18.82 -10.75
N PRO A 187 -37.64 19.05 -12.06
CA PRO A 187 -38.66 19.65 -12.91
C PRO A 187 -39.91 18.77 -13.07
N ASP A 188 -39.76 17.44 -12.99
CA ASP A 188 -40.84 16.49 -13.21
C ASP A 188 -41.63 16.23 -11.93
N THR A 189 -40.94 16.05 -10.80
CA THR A 189 -41.58 15.70 -9.52
C THR A 189 -41.89 16.93 -8.65
N GLN A 190 -41.30 18.09 -8.96
CA GLN A 190 -41.34 19.31 -8.15
C GLN A 190 -40.79 19.13 -6.72
N GLN A 191 -40.03 18.05 -6.48
CA GLN A 191 -39.39 17.77 -5.18
C GLN A 191 -37.96 18.29 -5.16
N LEU A 192 -37.49 18.70 -3.98
CA LEU A 192 -36.09 19.08 -3.76
C LEU A 192 -35.20 17.83 -3.65
N TYR A 193 -34.02 17.89 -4.25
CA TYR A 193 -32.94 16.91 -4.08
C TYR A 193 -31.59 17.63 -3.95
N TYR A 194 -30.58 16.95 -3.40
CA TYR A 194 -29.21 17.47 -3.38
C TYR A 194 -28.52 17.18 -4.70
N ASP A 195 -27.86 18.18 -5.27
CA ASP A 195 -26.91 18.02 -6.35
C ASP A 195 -25.55 18.59 -5.94
N LYS A 196 -24.48 18.17 -6.60
CA LYS A 196 -23.15 18.73 -6.34
C LYS A 196 -23.09 20.16 -6.87
N ALA A 197 -22.51 21.06 -6.09
CA ALA A 197 -22.23 22.41 -6.54
C ALA A 197 -21.37 22.35 -7.82
N PRO A 198 -21.78 23.02 -8.92
CA PRO A 198 -21.08 22.96 -10.19
C PRO A 198 -19.68 23.55 -10.07
N ASP A 199 -18.74 23.00 -10.86
CA ASP A 199 -17.34 23.41 -10.93
C ASP A 199 -16.57 23.33 -9.60
N LYS A 200 -17.10 22.64 -8.59
CA LYS A 200 -16.40 22.37 -7.34
C LYS A 200 -15.87 20.94 -7.28
N ARG A 201 -14.67 20.82 -6.72
CA ARG A 201 -14.07 19.53 -6.36
C ARG A 201 -14.46 19.17 -4.93
N GLU A 202 -14.27 17.91 -4.61
CA GLU A 202 -14.34 17.44 -3.24
C GLU A 202 -13.30 18.10 -2.34
N ASP A 203 -13.73 18.42 -1.11
CA ASP A 203 -12.85 18.64 0.01
C ASP A 203 -12.42 17.29 0.59
N ASN A 204 -11.13 17.17 0.89
CA ASN A 204 -10.55 16.00 1.53
C ASN A 204 -10.07 16.38 2.93
N ILE A 205 -10.75 15.88 3.95
CA ILE A 205 -10.41 16.13 5.35
C ILE A 205 -9.76 14.87 5.90
N VAL A 206 -8.61 14.99 6.57
CA VAL A 206 -7.85 13.85 7.08
C VAL A 206 -7.49 14.05 8.55
N TRP A 207 -7.43 12.97 9.33
CA TRP A 207 -6.99 13.03 10.73
C TRP A 207 -5.49 13.33 10.85
N ALA A 208 -4.65 12.51 10.22
CA ALA A 208 -3.22 12.73 10.15
C ALA A 208 -2.88 13.49 8.85
N PRO A 209 -2.26 14.69 8.91
CA PRO A 209 -2.00 15.51 7.74
C PRO A 209 -1.03 14.88 6.74
N THR A 210 -1.49 14.64 5.52
CA THR A 210 -0.66 14.08 4.45
C THR A 210 0.22 15.13 3.77
N GLY A 211 -0.21 16.40 3.76
CA GLY A 211 0.50 17.52 3.13
C GLY A 211 0.36 17.62 1.61
N VAL A 212 -0.36 16.68 0.99
CA VAL A 212 -0.72 16.63 -0.43
C VAL A 212 -2.10 15.98 -0.56
N ILE A 213 -2.83 16.23 -1.66
CA ILE A 213 -4.11 15.58 -1.97
C ILE A 213 -3.82 14.18 -2.53
N ASP A 214 -3.41 13.27 -1.64
CA ASP A 214 -3.08 11.87 -1.93
C ASP A 214 -2.99 11.12 -0.59
N ILE A 215 -4.10 10.53 -0.13
CA ILE A 215 -4.17 9.84 1.17
C ILE A 215 -3.33 8.55 1.19
N HIS A 216 -3.01 8.00 0.02
CA HIS A 216 -2.24 6.76 -0.18
C HIS A 216 -0.74 6.96 0.04
N ARG A 217 -0.39 7.64 1.14
CA ARG A 217 0.96 7.95 1.63
C ARG A 217 1.11 7.40 3.06
N PRO A 218 1.20 6.08 3.26
CA PRO A 218 1.29 5.52 4.61
C PRO A 218 2.43 6.09 5.44
N GLU A 219 3.50 6.58 4.81
CA GLU A 219 4.60 7.26 5.50
C GLU A 219 4.16 8.53 6.28
N ARG A 220 3.01 9.13 5.92
CA ARG A 220 2.43 10.33 6.55
C ARG A 220 1.32 10.03 7.56
N TRP A 221 0.88 8.78 7.66
CA TRP A 221 -0.22 8.41 8.54
C TRP A 221 0.17 8.49 10.02
N GLY A 222 -0.85 8.60 10.88
CA GLY A 222 -0.67 8.68 12.32
C GLY A 222 -0.26 7.34 12.91
N TYR A 223 0.39 7.41 14.08
CA TYR A 223 0.70 6.25 14.90
C TYR A 223 -0.44 5.99 15.88
N VAL A 224 -0.92 4.75 15.92
CA VAL A 224 -1.89 4.27 16.92
C VAL A 224 -1.18 3.25 17.79
N PHE A 225 -1.13 3.53 19.09
CA PHE A 225 -0.56 2.66 20.12
C PHE A 225 -1.68 1.90 20.84
N PHE A 226 -1.49 0.60 21.00
CA PHE A 226 -2.42 -0.26 21.74
C PHE A 226 -2.02 -0.29 23.22
N SER A 227 -2.74 0.46 24.07
CA SER A 227 -2.48 0.52 25.52
C SER A 227 -3.00 -0.70 26.26
N SER A 228 -2.34 -1.13 27.33
CA SER A 228 -2.81 -2.22 28.17
C SER A 228 -4.09 -1.88 28.94
N GLN A 229 -4.74 -2.90 29.50
CA GLN A 229 -5.90 -2.72 30.39
C GLN A 229 -5.51 -2.19 31.78
N ASP A 230 -4.23 -2.27 32.14
CA ASP A 230 -3.72 -1.85 33.46
C ASP A 230 -3.42 -0.34 33.52
N GLU A 231 -3.52 0.36 32.39
CA GLU A 231 -3.26 1.79 32.24
C GLU A 231 -4.50 2.66 32.55
N LEU A 232 -4.26 3.93 32.89
CA LEU A 232 -5.35 4.90 33.04
C LEU A 232 -6.06 5.16 31.70
N PRO A 233 -7.35 5.59 31.73
CA PRO A 233 -8.08 5.92 30.52
C PRO A 233 -7.34 6.96 29.67
N GLY A 234 -6.95 6.57 28.45
CA GLY A 234 -6.21 7.42 27.51
C GLY A 234 -4.85 6.86 27.10
N GLY A 235 -4.26 5.93 27.86
CA GLY A 235 -3.04 5.22 27.46
C GLY A 235 -1.76 6.08 27.49
N GLU A 236 -1.78 7.26 28.10
CA GLU A 236 -0.76 8.29 27.90
C GLU A 236 0.61 7.94 28.50
N MET A 237 0.65 7.25 29.65
CA MET A 237 1.92 6.91 30.30
C MET A 237 2.67 5.81 29.52
N GLU A 238 1.99 4.73 29.17
CA GLU A 238 2.52 3.71 28.27
C GLU A 238 2.90 4.27 26.89
N LEU A 239 2.10 5.17 26.31
CA LEU A 239 2.46 5.85 25.08
C LEU A 239 3.71 6.70 25.26
N ALA A 240 3.83 7.49 26.33
CA ALA A 240 5.02 8.30 26.59
C ALA A 240 6.26 7.41 26.76
N SER A 241 6.14 6.28 27.46
CA SER A 241 7.21 5.29 27.58
C SER A 241 7.60 4.70 26.22
N THR A 242 6.63 4.37 25.38
CA THR A 242 6.84 3.85 24.02
C THR A 242 7.52 4.88 23.12
N MET A 243 7.09 6.15 23.22
CA MET A 243 7.67 7.30 22.53
C MET A 243 9.17 7.42 22.85
N THR A 244 9.51 7.57 24.13
CA THR A 244 10.90 7.72 24.56
C THR A 244 11.71 6.43 24.38
N GLY A 245 11.07 5.26 24.47
CA GLY A 245 11.73 3.96 24.42
C GLY A 245 12.22 3.57 23.02
N PHE A 246 11.43 3.82 21.97
CA PHE A 246 11.85 3.49 20.60
C PHE A 246 11.18 4.32 19.49
N LEU A 247 9.97 4.84 19.72
CA LEU A 247 9.17 5.38 18.62
C LEU A 247 9.68 6.75 18.14
N GLU A 248 10.18 7.61 19.02
CA GLU A 248 10.82 8.88 18.62
C GLU A 248 12.04 8.66 17.71
N GLU A 249 12.87 7.67 18.05
CA GLU A 249 14.01 7.28 17.25
C GLU A 249 13.57 6.67 15.91
N GLN A 250 12.58 5.77 15.92
CA GLN A 250 12.02 5.21 14.68
C GLN A 250 11.50 6.32 13.76
N MET A 251 10.72 7.26 14.29
CA MET A 251 10.20 8.40 13.52
C MET A 251 11.33 9.25 12.94
N ALA A 252 12.43 9.44 13.67
CA ALA A 252 13.60 10.16 13.17
C ALA A 252 14.29 9.41 12.02
N ILE A 253 14.51 8.11 12.18
CA ILE A 253 15.09 7.23 11.15
C ILE A 253 14.24 7.25 9.87
N GLU A 254 12.93 7.09 10.00
CA GLU A 254 12.02 7.13 8.88
C GLU A 254 12.01 8.47 8.16
N ARG A 255 12.09 9.60 8.87
CA ARG A 255 12.20 10.93 8.24
C ARG A 255 13.49 11.09 7.45
N VAL A 256 14.59 10.56 7.98
CA VAL A 256 15.90 10.54 7.29
C VAL A 256 15.81 9.70 6.01
N LEU A 257 15.22 8.51 6.11
CA LEU A 257 14.97 7.61 4.99
C LEU A 257 14.08 8.30 3.93
N ASP A 258 12.97 8.90 4.34
CA ASP A 258 12.02 9.61 3.46
C ASP A 258 12.69 10.74 2.69
N ALA A 259 13.57 11.52 3.32
CA ALA A 259 14.33 12.57 2.65
C ALA A 259 15.16 12.01 1.48
N VAL A 260 15.82 10.86 1.67
CA VAL A 260 16.56 10.19 0.60
C VAL A 260 15.62 9.66 -0.48
N TYR A 261 14.49 9.06 -0.11
CA TYR A 261 13.54 8.52 -1.07
C TYR A 261 12.94 9.57 -1.98
N TYR A 262 12.49 10.69 -1.43
CA TYR A 262 11.93 11.78 -2.22
C TYR A 262 13.00 12.40 -3.12
N GLN A 263 14.23 12.59 -2.63
CA GLN A 263 15.32 13.08 -3.46
C GLN A 263 15.70 12.11 -4.59
N GLN A 264 15.69 10.80 -4.33
CA GLN A 264 15.96 9.77 -5.33
C GLN A 264 14.90 9.77 -6.44
N ARG A 265 13.64 10.06 -6.11
CA ARG A 265 12.56 10.17 -7.10
C ARG A 265 12.74 11.39 -8.00
N GLU A 266 13.07 12.54 -7.43
CA GLU A 266 13.40 13.74 -8.22
C GLU A 266 14.61 13.48 -9.12
N PHE A 267 15.64 12.86 -8.57
CA PHE A 267 16.84 12.48 -9.31
C PHE A 267 16.51 11.52 -10.46
N PHE A 268 15.68 10.50 -10.22
CA PHE A 268 15.24 9.55 -11.24
C PHE A 268 14.47 10.26 -12.37
N THR A 269 13.56 11.16 -12.04
CA THR A 269 12.82 11.96 -13.04
C THR A 269 13.77 12.77 -13.93
N ALA A 270 14.82 13.35 -13.35
CA ALA A 270 15.77 14.18 -14.09
C ALA A 270 16.79 13.37 -14.91
N HIS A 271 17.15 12.16 -14.48
CA HIS A 271 18.30 11.43 -15.04
C HIS A 271 17.98 10.05 -15.64
N GLY A 272 16.79 9.50 -15.37
CA GLY A 272 16.35 8.19 -15.85
C GLY A 272 16.88 6.98 -15.07
N GLY A 273 17.46 7.20 -13.88
CA GLY A 273 17.95 6.15 -12.99
C GLY A 273 18.22 6.70 -11.58
N PHE A 274 18.30 5.82 -10.58
CA PHE A 274 18.57 6.20 -9.19
C PHE A 274 20.06 6.38 -8.95
N ALA A 275 20.43 7.38 -8.15
CA ALA A 275 21.81 7.65 -7.79
C ALA A 275 22.38 6.51 -6.94
N SER A 276 23.63 6.11 -7.22
CA SER A 276 24.34 5.06 -6.47
C SER A 276 24.99 5.51 -5.17
N THR A 277 25.14 6.82 -4.97
CA THR A 277 25.81 7.39 -3.79
C THR A 277 25.11 8.65 -3.34
N MET A 278 25.26 9.00 -2.06
CA MET A 278 24.72 10.24 -1.51
C MET A 278 25.35 11.47 -2.17
N GLN A 279 26.64 11.41 -2.52
CA GLN A 279 27.32 12.50 -3.24
C GLN A 279 26.66 12.76 -4.59
N LEU A 280 26.41 11.69 -5.38
CA LEU A 280 25.76 11.83 -6.69
C LEU A 280 24.33 12.36 -6.55
N LEU A 281 23.61 11.92 -5.51
CA LEU A 281 22.23 12.33 -5.25
C LEU A 281 22.10 13.84 -4.97
N TYR A 282 23.07 14.42 -4.27
CA TYR A 282 23.08 15.84 -3.89
C TYR A 282 24.03 16.71 -4.74
N SER A 283 24.07 16.44 -6.06
CA SER A 283 24.78 17.26 -7.06
C SER A 283 26.32 17.25 -6.96
N ASN A 284 26.91 16.14 -6.53
CA ASN A 284 28.34 15.89 -6.54
C ASN A 284 29.19 16.97 -5.82
N PRO A 285 28.95 17.26 -4.53
CA PRO A 285 29.87 18.08 -3.76
C PRO A 285 31.25 17.40 -3.77
N ALA A 286 32.33 18.17 -3.93
CA ALA A 286 33.69 17.63 -4.11
C ALA A 286 34.16 16.70 -2.97
N GLU A 287 33.47 16.71 -1.82
CA GLU A 287 33.79 15.91 -0.64
C GLU A 287 32.52 15.42 0.08
N LEU A 288 32.64 14.28 0.79
CA LEU A 288 31.58 13.73 1.65
C LEU A 288 31.16 14.72 2.76
N SER A 289 32.09 15.56 3.22
CA SER A 289 31.85 16.63 4.19
C SER A 289 30.75 17.59 3.72
N ALA A 290 30.85 18.07 2.47
CA ALA A 290 29.87 18.95 1.87
C ALA A 290 28.52 18.26 1.60
N THR A 291 28.53 16.95 1.32
CA THR A 291 27.29 16.16 1.19
C THR A 291 26.54 16.05 2.52
N LYS A 292 27.26 15.86 3.64
CA LYS A 292 26.66 15.87 4.97
C LYS A 292 26.05 17.22 5.33
N THR A 293 26.70 18.32 4.93
CA THR A 293 26.18 19.68 5.10
C THR A 293 24.94 19.95 4.24
N ALA A 294 24.88 19.37 3.04
CA ALA A 294 23.74 19.55 2.13
C ALA A 294 22.52 18.69 2.50
N PHE A 295 22.69 17.66 3.33
CA PHE A 295 21.60 16.80 3.78
C PHE A 295 20.61 17.61 4.64
N PRO A 296 19.28 17.53 4.41
CA PRO A 296 18.32 18.45 5.01
C PRO A 296 18.00 18.19 6.49
N LEU A 297 18.46 17.08 7.07
CA LEU A 297 18.10 16.66 8.43
C LEU A 297 19.32 16.35 9.32
N PRO A 298 20.35 17.22 9.37
CA PRO A 298 21.56 16.95 10.15
C PRO A 298 21.27 16.89 11.67
N ASP A 299 20.31 17.69 12.15
CA ASP A 299 19.92 17.73 13.55
C ASP A 299 19.34 16.39 14.03
N LEU A 300 18.58 15.68 13.18
CA LEU A 300 18.04 14.37 13.54
C LEU A 300 19.14 13.31 13.62
N LEU A 301 20.09 13.35 12.67
CA LEU A 301 21.26 12.46 12.70
C LEU A 301 22.06 12.65 13.99
N GLN A 302 22.28 13.89 14.40
CA GLN A 302 23.02 14.19 15.62
C GLN A 302 22.23 13.83 16.88
N ARG A 303 20.96 14.24 16.98
CA ARG A 303 20.14 14.07 18.19
C ARG A 303 19.93 12.60 18.55
N TYR A 304 19.74 11.74 17.55
CA TYR A 304 19.49 10.31 17.75
C TYR A 304 20.71 9.44 17.41
N GLU A 305 21.90 10.05 17.23
CA GLU A 305 23.14 9.36 16.89
C GLU A 305 23.01 8.39 15.70
N LEU A 306 22.27 8.81 14.67
CA LEU A 306 22.01 7.99 13.50
C LEU A 306 23.22 7.99 12.55
N SER A 307 23.42 6.86 11.89
CA SER A 307 24.36 6.74 10.78
C SER A 307 23.96 7.67 9.64
N PHE A 308 24.94 8.13 8.87
CA PHE A 308 24.63 8.77 7.60
C PHE A 308 24.01 7.73 6.65
N PRO A 309 23.00 8.09 5.83
CA PRO A 309 22.34 7.11 4.96
C PRO A 309 23.30 6.43 3.98
N GLU A 310 23.18 5.11 3.85
CA GLU A 310 23.99 4.30 2.95
C GLU A 310 23.13 3.76 1.81
N ILE A 311 23.56 3.96 0.56
CA ILE A 311 22.83 3.51 -0.63
C ILE A 311 23.51 2.26 -1.20
N SER A 312 22.74 1.18 -1.31
CA SER A 312 23.07 -0.02 -2.07
C SER A 312 22.26 -0.08 -3.35
N VAL A 313 22.87 -0.41 -4.48
CA VAL A 313 22.22 -0.38 -5.80
C VAL A 313 22.29 -1.70 -6.54
N LYS A 314 21.33 -1.90 -7.45
CA LYS A 314 21.30 -3.02 -8.40
C LYS A 314 20.60 -2.63 -9.69
N SER A 315 20.97 -3.26 -10.79
CA SER A 315 20.23 -3.13 -12.06
C SER A 315 19.54 -4.42 -12.46
N ASP A 316 18.30 -4.31 -12.93
CA ASP A 316 17.56 -5.45 -13.48
C ASP A 316 17.99 -5.73 -14.92
N ILE A 317 18.95 -6.64 -15.08
CA ILE A 317 19.25 -7.25 -16.38
C ILE A 317 18.37 -8.48 -16.53
N VAL A 318 17.13 -8.31 -16.98
CA VAL A 318 16.30 -9.47 -17.33
C VAL A 318 16.93 -10.13 -18.56
N ALA A 319 17.53 -11.31 -18.39
CA ALA A 319 17.96 -12.15 -19.50
C ALA A 319 16.73 -12.46 -20.39
N PRO A 320 16.88 -12.53 -21.73
CA PRO A 320 15.76 -12.91 -22.59
C PRO A 320 15.19 -14.28 -22.16
N PRO A 321 13.88 -14.51 -22.28
CA PRO A 321 13.19 -15.68 -21.71
C PRO A 321 13.55 -17.05 -22.33
N ASN A 322 14.66 -17.17 -23.07
CA ASN A 322 15.11 -18.41 -23.72
C ASN A 322 16.54 -18.82 -23.35
N ALA A 323 16.86 -18.79 -22.05
CA ALA A 323 18.03 -19.51 -21.53
C ALA A 323 17.54 -20.62 -20.57
N THR A 324 16.77 -21.57 -21.10
CA THR A 324 16.71 -22.91 -20.50
C THR A 324 18.12 -23.51 -20.50
N PRO A 325 18.61 -24.05 -19.39
CA PRO A 325 19.69 -25.04 -19.44
C PRO A 325 19.18 -26.20 -20.29
N ARG A 326 19.92 -26.60 -21.34
CA ARG A 326 19.62 -27.84 -22.06
C ARG A 326 20.02 -29.03 -21.18
N ASP A 327 19.05 -29.89 -20.92
CA ASP A 327 19.15 -31.17 -20.23
C ASP A 327 20.06 -32.19 -20.93
N GLN A 328 20.65 -33.07 -20.13
CA GLN A 328 20.67 -34.51 -20.36
C GLN A 328 20.13 -35.14 -19.06
N GLN A 329 19.27 -36.15 -18.99
CA GLN A 329 18.39 -36.87 -19.91
C GLN A 329 17.71 -37.89 -18.97
N GLU A 330 16.37 -37.95 -18.87
CA GLU A 330 15.64 -39.22 -18.70
C GLU A 330 14.11 -39.03 -18.76
N ASP A 331 13.48 -40.11 -19.17
CA ASP A 331 12.23 -40.29 -19.91
C ASP A 331 11.00 -40.40 -18.99
N GLY A 332 9.80 -40.10 -19.51
CA GLY A 332 8.54 -40.46 -18.83
C GLY A 332 7.32 -39.55 -19.02
N SER A 333 6.58 -39.74 -20.11
CA SER A 333 5.09 -39.72 -20.23
C SER A 333 4.21 -38.55 -19.66
N ARG A 334 3.62 -37.77 -20.61
CA ARG A 334 2.30 -37.08 -20.73
C ARG A 334 1.26 -37.09 -19.55
N PRO A 335 0.20 -36.22 -19.59
CA PRO A 335 0.11 -34.77 -19.91
C PRO A 335 -0.74 -33.97 -18.88
N THR A 336 -0.62 -32.64 -18.78
CA THR A 336 -1.59 -31.81 -18.04
C THR A 336 -2.01 -30.53 -18.78
N SER A 337 -3.33 -30.41 -18.87
CA SER A 337 -4.24 -29.27 -19.01
C SER A 337 -3.69 -27.84 -19.02
N GLU A 338 -4.28 -27.07 -19.94
CA GLU A 338 -4.25 -25.61 -20.11
C GLU A 338 -4.53 -24.84 -18.82
N SER A 339 -3.71 -23.83 -18.52
CA SER A 339 -4.04 -22.75 -17.58
C SER A 339 -3.90 -21.40 -18.27
N GLY A 340 -4.99 -20.62 -18.22
CA GLY A 340 -5.16 -19.34 -18.89
C GLY A 340 -4.20 -18.24 -18.44
N ARG A 341 -3.87 -17.39 -19.41
CA ARG A 341 -3.04 -16.19 -19.28
C ARG A 341 -3.69 -15.15 -18.37
N ARG A 342 -2.98 -14.73 -17.32
CA ARG A 342 -3.24 -13.46 -16.61
C ARG A 342 -2.64 -12.31 -17.43
N ASN A 343 -3.49 -11.47 -18.01
CA ASN A 343 -3.09 -10.21 -18.65
C ASN A 343 -3.06 -9.09 -17.60
N SER A 344 -1.87 -8.61 -17.25
CA SER A 344 -1.69 -7.30 -16.60
C SER A 344 -1.70 -6.22 -17.68
N ARG A 345 -2.81 -5.50 -17.86
CA ARG A 345 -2.84 -4.29 -18.70
C ARG A 345 -2.39 -3.11 -17.86
N ARG A 346 -1.31 -2.45 -18.30
CA ARG A 346 -0.93 -1.10 -17.87
C ARG A 346 -1.88 -0.13 -18.54
N TYR A 347 -2.58 0.71 -17.78
CA TYR A 347 -3.30 1.86 -18.31
C TYR A 347 -2.57 3.12 -17.85
N ALA A 348 -2.25 4.00 -18.78
CA ALA A 348 -1.87 5.38 -18.53
C ALA A 348 -2.96 6.25 -19.20
N PRO A 349 -3.41 7.35 -18.57
CA PRO A 349 -4.44 8.19 -19.16
C PRO A 349 -3.80 9.11 -20.21
N ALA A 350 -4.28 9.06 -21.44
CA ALA A 350 -4.04 10.09 -22.43
C ALA A 350 -5.30 10.31 -23.26
N LEU A 351 -5.76 11.56 -23.14
CA LEU A 351 -6.66 12.36 -23.97
C LEU A 351 -6.96 11.82 -25.38
N ASP A 352 -8.24 11.93 -25.74
CA ASP A 352 -8.77 11.79 -27.09
C ASP A 352 -7.99 12.62 -28.12
N THR A 353 -7.61 11.98 -29.23
CA THR A 353 -7.76 12.53 -30.58
C THR A 353 -7.43 11.47 -31.64
N GLU A 354 -8.39 11.30 -32.54
CA GLU A 354 -8.29 10.92 -33.95
C GLU A 354 -7.88 9.49 -34.36
N SER A 355 -8.82 8.91 -35.10
CA SER A 355 -8.78 7.66 -35.85
C SER A 355 -7.92 7.76 -37.11
N GLU A 356 -7.00 6.82 -37.30
CA GLU A 356 -6.55 6.45 -38.64
C GLU A 356 -6.51 4.93 -38.82
N GLU A 357 -7.15 4.54 -39.91
CA GLU A 357 -7.45 3.22 -40.44
C GLU A 357 -6.24 2.69 -41.22
N TYR A 358 -5.77 1.46 -40.98
CA TYR A 358 -4.86 0.80 -41.92
C TYR A 358 -5.12 -0.69 -42.13
N ASP A 359 -5.05 -0.97 -43.42
CA ASP A 359 -5.41 -2.12 -44.22
C ASP A 359 -4.47 -3.33 -44.04
N TYR A 360 -4.98 -4.50 -44.40
CA TYR A 360 -4.48 -5.83 -44.08
C TYR A 360 -3.98 -6.51 -45.37
N ASP A 361 -2.68 -6.80 -45.55
CA ASP A 361 -2.31 -7.95 -46.40
C ASP A 361 -0.85 -8.48 -46.33
N ARG A 362 -0.77 -9.82 -46.45
CA ARG A 362 0.27 -10.76 -46.93
C ARG A 362 1.52 -11.15 -46.10
N SER A 363 1.36 -12.31 -45.44
CA SER A 363 1.96 -13.64 -45.70
C SER A 363 3.42 -13.85 -46.16
N PRO A 364 4.06 -14.96 -45.73
CA PRO A 364 5.52 -15.08 -45.57
C PRO A 364 6.21 -15.89 -46.68
N LYS A 365 7.53 -15.70 -46.86
CA LYS A 365 8.37 -16.67 -47.58
C LYS A 365 9.60 -17.08 -46.77
N SER A 366 9.67 -18.40 -46.58
CA SER A 366 10.74 -19.19 -45.99
C SER A 366 12.06 -19.10 -46.75
N ARG A 367 13.20 -19.13 -46.04
CA ARG A 367 14.43 -19.70 -46.60
C ARG A 367 15.34 -20.36 -45.55
N VAL A 368 15.48 -21.66 -45.76
CA VAL A 368 16.48 -22.67 -45.37
C VAL A 368 17.81 -22.16 -44.82
N GLN A 369 18.21 -22.73 -43.68
CA GLN A 369 19.53 -22.67 -43.04
C GLN A 369 20.56 -23.57 -43.73
N THR A 370 21.82 -23.11 -43.78
CA THR A 370 23.01 -23.97 -43.81
C THR A 370 23.95 -23.50 -42.70
N SER A 371 24.33 -24.43 -41.82
CA SER A 371 25.11 -24.20 -40.61
C SER A 371 26.61 -24.41 -40.85
N SER A 372 27.42 -23.40 -40.56
CA SER A 372 28.85 -23.57 -40.24
C SER A 372 29.03 -23.36 -38.74
N VAL A 373 29.68 -24.34 -38.08
CA VAL A 373 29.94 -24.32 -36.63
C VAL A 373 31.18 -23.46 -36.38
N THR A 374 30.96 -22.16 -36.17
CA THR A 374 31.88 -21.27 -35.49
C THR A 374 31.53 -21.30 -34.00
N LYS A 375 32.53 -21.33 -33.09
CA LYS A 375 32.30 -21.07 -31.65
C LYS A 375 31.42 -19.82 -31.55
N PRO A 376 30.30 -19.82 -30.79
CA PRO A 376 29.45 -18.65 -30.75
C PRO A 376 30.27 -17.51 -30.15
N LEU A 377 30.61 -16.52 -30.98
CA LEU A 377 30.91 -15.19 -30.49
C LEU A 377 29.74 -14.84 -29.57
N THR A 378 30.02 -14.49 -28.32
CA THR A 378 28.99 -13.98 -27.41
C THR A 378 28.20 -12.93 -28.18
N PRO A 379 26.88 -13.12 -28.36
CA PRO A 379 26.09 -12.20 -29.15
C PRO A 379 26.27 -10.80 -28.57
N PRO A 380 26.37 -9.76 -29.41
CA PRO A 380 26.53 -8.40 -28.92
C PRO A 380 25.40 -8.09 -27.92
N PRO A 381 25.69 -7.34 -26.85
CA PRO A 381 24.70 -7.04 -25.83
C PRO A 381 23.47 -6.41 -26.49
N SER A 382 22.28 -6.80 -26.01
CA SER A 382 21.04 -6.24 -26.53
C SER A 382 21.03 -4.72 -26.37
N PRO A 383 20.28 -3.97 -27.20
CA PRO A 383 20.14 -2.52 -27.03
C PRO A 383 19.73 -2.12 -25.61
N ARG A 384 18.90 -2.94 -24.95
CA ARG A 384 18.50 -2.77 -23.55
C ARG A 384 19.67 -2.95 -22.59
N THR A 385 20.47 -4.01 -22.77
CA THR A 385 21.68 -4.26 -21.95
C THR A 385 22.68 -3.11 -22.08
N LEU A 386 22.89 -2.60 -23.30
CA LEU A 386 23.77 -1.46 -23.53
C LEU A 386 23.24 -0.17 -22.89
N ALA A 387 21.91 0.04 -22.90
CA ALA A 387 21.29 1.17 -22.21
C ALA A 387 21.49 1.11 -20.68
N VAL A 388 21.32 -0.08 -20.08
CA VAL A 388 21.60 -0.30 -18.65
C VAL A 388 23.07 -0.02 -18.34
N GLN A 389 24.01 -0.59 -19.10
CA GLN A 389 25.45 -0.36 -18.91
C GLN A 389 25.83 1.12 -19.02
N LYS A 390 25.19 1.88 -19.93
CA LYS A 390 25.40 3.33 -20.05
C LYS A 390 24.91 4.11 -18.83
N LEU A 391 23.81 3.68 -18.21
CA LEU A 391 23.32 4.29 -16.97
C LEU A 391 24.25 3.96 -15.80
N GLU A 392 24.64 2.70 -15.67
CA GLU A 392 25.55 2.24 -14.61
C GLU A 392 26.91 2.93 -14.69
N ALA A 393 27.45 3.13 -15.90
CA ALA A 393 28.69 3.87 -16.12
C ALA A 393 28.63 5.33 -15.64
N ARG A 394 27.43 5.90 -15.50
CA ARG A 394 27.18 7.23 -14.94
C ARG A 394 26.76 7.17 -13.47
N GLY A 395 26.87 6.02 -12.82
CA GLY A 395 26.50 5.82 -11.42
C GLY A 395 24.99 5.72 -11.18
N MET A 396 24.20 5.39 -12.20
CA MET A 396 22.74 5.31 -12.10
C MET A 396 22.22 3.89 -12.29
N PHE A 397 21.25 3.50 -11.47
CA PHE A 397 20.76 2.13 -11.38
C PHE A 397 19.23 2.07 -11.42
N SER A 398 18.66 0.90 -11.72
CA SER A 398 17.19 0.75 -11.78
C SER A 398 16.55 0.51 -10.42
N ASN A 399 17.31 0.05 -9.43
CA ASN A 399 16.82 -0.11 -8.05
C ASN A 399 17.88 0.30 -7.04
N TYR A 400 17.43 0.67 -5.85
CA TYR A 400 18.28 0.92 -4.70
C TYR A 400 17.60 0.44 -3.40
N VAL A 401 18.43 0.24 -2.39
CA VAL A 401 18.05 0.14 -0.98
C VAL A 401 18.87 1.18 -0.23
N VAL A 402 18.21 1.99 0.58
CA VAL A 402 18.88 2.89 1.52
C VAL A 402 18.77 2.33 2.92
N SER A 403 19.86 2.39 3.69
CA SER A 403 19.94 1.92 5.07
C SER A 403 20.33 3.05 6.00
N VAL A 404 19.74 3.08 7.20
CA VAL A 404 20.10 3.98 8.31
C VAL A 404 20.07 3.15 9.59
N HIS A 405 21.09 3.27 10.41
CA HIS A 405 21.15 2.59 11.70
C HIS A 405 21.41 3.57 12.85
N SER A 406 21.01 3.18 14.04
CA SER A 406 21.38 3.76 15.32
C SER A 406 22.06 2.71 16.19
N LYS A 407 22.24 2.97 17.48
CA LYS A 407 22.71 1.96 18.45
C LYS A 407 21.70 0.84 18.71
N THR A 408 20.42 1.09 18.42
CA THR A 408 19.28 0.27 18.86
C THR A 408 18.43 -0.22 17.70
N GLN A 409 18.51 0.40 16.53
CA GLN A 409 17.66 0.07 15.38
C GLN A 409 18.44 0.16 14.07
N GLU A 410 18.22 -0.78 13.15
CA GLU A 410 18.66 -0.67 11.76
C GLU A 410 17.45 -0.79 10.83
N TRP A 411 17.29 0.18 9.94
CA TRP A 411 16.16 0.24 9.02
C TRP A 411 16.62 0.41 7.59
N HIS A 412 15.80 -0.11 6.70
CA HIS A 412 16.04 -0.09 5.27
C HIS A 412 14.78 0.31 4.51
N MET A 413 14.99 0.91 3.35
CA MET A 413 13.93 1.26 2.44
C MET A 413 14.30 1.02 0.98
N THR A 414 13.40 0.42 0.22
CA THR A 414 13.55 0.20 -1.22
C THR A 414 13.13 1.42 -2.04
N ASN A 415 13.47 1.40 -3.34
CA ASN A 415 13.11 2.44 -4.29
C ASN A 415 11.59 2.64 -4.48
N ASP A 416 10.77 1.66 -4.14
CA ASP A 416 9.31 1.75 -4.14
C ASP A 416 8.74 2.11 -2.75
N GLY A 417 9.59 2.54 -1.80
CA GLY A 417 9.18 3.08 -0.50
C GLY A 417 8.90 2.04 0.58
N LYS A 418 9.11 0.74 0.31
CA LYS A 418 8.87 -0.33 1.28
C LYS A 418 9.87 -0.24 2.41
N LEU A 419 9.38 -0.17 3.64
CA LEU A 419 10.18 0.01 4.85
C LEU A 419 10.27 -1.30 5.65
N TRP A 420 11.46 -1.63 6.16
CA TRP A 420 11.62 -2.72 7.12
C TRP A 420 12.79 -2.47 8.08
N ARG A 421 12.79 -3.20 9.19
CA ARG A 421 13.82 -3.16 10.24
C ARG A 421 14.59 -4.49 10.24
N THR A 422 15.90 -4.45 10.46
CA THR A 422 16.74 -5.62 10.79
C THR A 422 17.06 -5.62 12.29
N ALA A 423 17.31 -6.81 12.82
CA ALA A 423 17.54 -7.04 14.25
C ALA A 423 18.97 -6.71 14.66
#